data_AF-A0A0W8D509-F1
#
_entry.id   AF-A0A0W8D509-F1
#
_cell.length_a   1.000
_cell.length_b   1.000
_cell.length_c   1.000
_cell.angle_alpha   90.00
_cell.angle_beta   90.00
_cell.angle_gamma   90.00
#
_symmetry.space_group_name_H-M   'P 1'
#
loop_
_entity.id
_entity.type
_entity.pdbx_description
1 polymer ?
#
loop_
_entity_poly.entity_id
_entity_poly.type
_entity_poly.pdbx_seq_one_letter_code
_entity_poly.pdbx_strand_id
1 'polypeptide(L)'
;MGHGKALSEQEHWFIVGLHGGGVSLHEIARKTGRSLVRAAATGEFFASELKTKLGIKASVRTIQRVLQRVDHLVFTKMDRTLPLTAAHKVARMQWAEEYILKPGKLVVFRFCCYFVF
;
A
#
# COMPACT_ATOMS: atom_id res chain seq x y z
N MET A 1 -20.61 -19.64 -9.04
CA MET A 1 -19.15 -19.91 -8.99
C MET A 1 -18.48 -18.75 -8.25
N GLY A 2 -18.09 -18.96 -6.99
CA GLY A 2 -17.63 -17.89 -6.10
C GLY A 2 -16.13 -17.59 -6.30
N HIS A 3 -15.81 -16.40 -6.82
CA HIS A 3 -14.45 -15.90 -6.92
C HIS A 3 -14.04 -15.21 -5.61
N GLY A 4 -13.58 -15.97 -4.62
CA GLY A 4 -13.07 -15.41 -3.35
C GLY A 4 -12.69 -16.50 -2.34
N LYS A 5 -11.75 -16.18 -1.42
CA LYS A 5 -11.51 -17.03 -0.25
C LYS A 5 -12.80 -17.14 0.56
N ALA A 6 -13.11 -18.33 1.07
CA ALA A 6 -14.21 -18.53 2.00
C ALA A 6 -14.11 -17.56 3.18
N LEU A 7 -15.26 -17.02 3.61
CA LEU A 7 -15.37 -16.19 4.80
C LEU A 7 -14.83 -16.96 6.01
N SER A 8 -14.06 -16.30 6.87
CA SER A 8 -13.69 -16.92 8.15
C SER A 8 -14.92 -17.03 9.04
N GLU A 9 -14.86 -17.93 10.02
CA GLU A 9 -15.95 -18.16 10.97
C GLU A 9 -16.31 -16.88 11.74
N GLN A 10 -15.33 -16.05 12.09
CA GLN A 10 -15.56 -14.73 12.69
C GLN A 10 -16.27 -13.76 11.75
N GLU A 11 -15.89 -13.71 10.46
CA GLU A 11 -16.56 -12.85 9.46
C GLU A 11 -18.00 -13.30 9.22
N HIS A 12 -18.22 -14.62 9.20
CA HIS A 12 -19.53 -15.22 9.08
C HIS A 12 -20.45 -14.81 10.24
N TRP A 13 -20.01 -15.01 11.48
CA TRP A 13 -20.81 -14.64 12.66
C TRP A 13 -21.02 -13.13 12.80
N PHE A 14 -20.04 -12.31 12.40
CA PHE A 14 -20.18 -10.85 12.39
C PHE A 14 -21.27 -10.38 11.40
N ILE A 15 -21.30 -10.96 10.19
CA ILE A 15 -22.34 -10.66 9.19
C ILE A 15 -23.71 -11.17 9.63
N VAL A 16 -23.77 -12.39 10.18
CA VAL A 16 -25.01 -12.99 10.72
C VAL A 16 -25.58 -12.16 11.86
N GLY A 17 -24.75 -11.66 12.78
CA GLY A 17 -25.20 -10.80 13.88
C GLY A 17 -25.77 -9.46 13.41
N LEU A 18 -25.12 -8.80 12.45
CA LEU A 18 -25.63 -7.57 11.86
C LEU A 18 -26.94 -7.78 11.08
N HIS A 19 -27.06 -8.92 10.39
CA HIS A 19 -28.29 -9.25 9.67
C HIS A 19 -29.44 -9.56 10.64
N GLY A 20 -29.17 -10.29 11.72
CA GLY A 20 -30.14 -10.53 12.81
C GLY A 20 -30.59 -9.25 13.51
N GLY A 21 -29.76 -8.21 13.52
CA GLY A 21 -30.11 -6.85 13.98
C GLY A 21 -30.92 -6.01 12.98
N GLY A 22 -31.41 -6.60 11.88
CA GLY A 22 -32.24 -5.92 10.88
C GLY A 22 -31.45 -5.11 9.85
N VAL A 23 -30.11 -5.19 9.82
CA VAL A 23 -29.30 -4.51 8.81
C VAL A 23 -29.21 -5.35 7.54
N SER A 24 -29.61 -4.79 6.40
CA SER A 24 -29.53 -5.52 5.13
C SER A 24 -28.08 -5.79 4.72
N LEU A 25 -27.83 -6.92 4.03
CA LEU A 25 -26.51 -7.27 3.47
C LEU A 25 -25.95 -6.14 2.58
N HIS A 26 -26.83 -5.47 1.83
CA HIS A 26 -26.47 -4.31 1.02
C HIS A 26 -26.00 -3.13 1.87
N GLU A 27 -26.62 -2.90 3.02
CA GLU A 27 -26.21 -1.85 3.95
C GLU A 27 -24.92 -2.18 4.69
N ILE A 28 -24.66 -3.45 5.01
CA ILE A 28 -23.39 -3.91 5.57
C ILE A 28 -22.26 -3.64 4.56
N ALA A 29 -22.43 -4.05 3.30
CA ALA A 29 -21.45 -3.78 2.25
C ALA A 29 -21.22 -2.27 2.01
N ARG A 30 -22.29 -1.47 2.02
CA ARG A 30 -22.20 0.00 1.93
C ARG A 30 -21.48 0.61 3.12
N LYS A 31 -21.74 0.15 4.35
CA LYS A 31 -21.09 0.67 5.58
C LYS A 31 -19.58 0.38 5.56
N THR A 32 -19.17 -0.82 5.17
CA THR A 32 -17.74 -1.17 5.05
C THR A 32 -17.04 -0.32 3.99
N GLY A 33 -17.68 -0.07 2.85
CA GLY A 33 -17.16 0.85 1.82
C GLY A 33 -17.06 2.29 2.31
N ARG A 34 -18.08 2.80 3.01
CA ARG A 34 -18.09 4.17 3.56
C ARG A 34 -17.02 4.38 4.63
N SER A 35 -16.83 3.42 5.52
CA SER A 35 -15.78 3.49 6.56
C SER A 35 -14.39 3.51 5.93
N LEU A 36 -14.17 2.75 4.86
CA LEU A 36 -12.92 2.77 4.10
C LEU A 36 -12.65 4.14 3.48
N VAL A 37 -13.64 4.74 2.81
CA VAL A 37 -13.49 6.06 2.17
C VAL A 37 -13.27 7.15 3.21
N ARG A 38 -14.00 7.12 4.33
CA ARG A 38 -13.82 8.09 5.42
C ARG A 38 -12.42 8.02 6.04
N ALA A 39 -11.93 6.82 6.32
CA ALA A 39 -10.59 6.64 6.88
C ALA A 39 -9.49 7.04 5.88
N ALA A 40 -9.73 6.85 4.58
CA ALA A 40 -8.81 7.29 3.54
C ALA A 40 -8.83 8.82 3.32
N ALA A 41 -9.98 9.47 3.50
CA ALA A 41 -10.13 10.91 3.36
C ALA A 41 -9.33 11.71 4.42
N THR A 42 -9.02 11.11 5.57
CA THR A 42 -8.12 11.69 6.56
C THR A 42 -6.68 11.83 6.03
N GLY A 43 -6.27 11.02 5.05
CA GLY A 43 -4.94 11.09 4.44
C GLY A 43 -3.79 10.53 5.29
N GLU A 44 -4.07 10.07 6.51
CA GLU A 44 -3.06 9.59 7.47
C GLU A 44 -2.61 8.14 7.23
N PHE A 45 -3.38 7.35 6.48
CA PHE A 45 -3.18 5.89 6.39
C PHE A 45 -2.98 5.40 4.97
N PHE A 46 -2.04 4.48 4.80
CA PHE A 46 -1.88 3.75 3.55
C PHE A 46 -2.97 2.70 3.36
N ALA A 47 -3.20 2.29 2.11
CA ALA A 47 -4.15 1.21 1.80
C ALA A 47 -3.86 -0.11 2.54
N SER A 48 -2.58 -0.39 2.86
CA SER A 48 -2.17 -1.55 3.67
C SER A 48 -2.54 -1.41 5.14
N GLU A 49 -2.51 -0.20 5.69
CA GLU A 49 -2.86 0.09 7.08
C GLU A 49 -4.37 0.21 7.26
N LEU A 50 -5.08 0.74 6.26
CA LEU A 50 -6.54 0.72 6.21
C LEU A 50 -7.08 -0.71 6.26
N LYS A 51 -6.37 -1.66 5.63
CA LYS A 51 -6.70 -3.08 5.69
C LYS A 51 -6.62 -3.63 7.11
N THR A 52 -5.55 -3.33 7.85
CA THR A 52 -5.34 -3.85 9.20
C THR A 52 -6.27 -3.18 10.21
N LYS A 53 -6.43 -1.85 10.14
CA LYS A 53 -7.31 -1.09 11.03
C LYS A 53 -8.78 -1.45 10.92
N LEU A 54 -9.25 -1.69 9.69
CA LEU A 54 -10.65 -2.04 9.43
C LEU A 54 -10.89 -3.56 9.44
N GLY A 55 -9.86 -4.38 9.67
CA GLY A 55 -9.98 -5.84 9.69
C GLY A 55 -10.44 -6.47 8.36
N ILE A 56 -10.22 -5.80 7.23
CA ILE A 56 -10.77 -6.23 5.94
C ILE A 56 -9.86 -7.31 5.34
N LYS A 57 -10.37 -8.52 5.14
CA LYS A 57 -9.70 -9.61 4.40
C LYS A 57 -9.76 -9.38 2.88
N ALA A 58 -9.30 -8.21 2.43
CA ALA A 58 -9.16 -7.87 1.02
C ALA A 58 -7.68 -7.71 0.64
N SER A 59 -7.39 -7.83 -0.65
CA SER A 59 -6.07 -7.44 -1.14
C SER A 59 -5.93 -5.91 -1.08
N VAL A 60 -4.69 -5.43 -0.89
CA VAL A 60 -4.40 -3.99 -0.94
C VAL A 60 -4.83 -3.40 -2.30
N ARG A 61 -4.68 -4.17 -3.37
CA ARG A 61 -5.14 -3.82 -4.73
C ARG A 61 -6.65 -3.57 -4.78
N THR A 62 -7.45 -4.37 -4.07
CA THR A 62 -8.90 -4.21 -4.00
C THR A 62 -9.27 -2.90 -3.32
N ILE A 63 -8.63 -2.58 -2.19
CA ILE A 63 -8.82 -1.32 -1.47
C ILE A 63 -8.47 -0.13 -2.36
N GLN A 64 -7.31 -0.19 -3.03
CA GLN A 64 -6.89 0.86 -3.97
C GLN A 64 -7.90 1.05 -5.10
N ARG A 65 -8.44 -0.03 -5.70
CA ARG A 65 -9.47 0.07 -6.76
C ARG A 65 -10.76 0.72 -6.26
N VAL A 66 -11.15 0.45 -5.01
CA VAL A 66 -12.32 1.09 -4.40
C VAL A 66 -12.06 2.59 -4.20
N LEU A 67 -10.90 2.95 -3.65
CA LEU A 67 -10.53 4.36 -3.44
C LEU A 67 -10.36 5.12 -4.77
N GLN A 68 -9.86 4.47 -5.81
CA GLN A 68 -9.73 5.04 -7.16
C GLN A 68 -11.07 5.38 -7.83
N ARG A 69 -12.18 4.76 -7.40
CA ARG A 69 -13.53 5.04 -7.91
C ARG A 69 -14.20 6.23 -7.22
N VAL A 70 -13.54 6.81 -6.20
CA VAL A 70 -14.11 7.89 -5.40
C VAL A 70 -13.66 9.23 -6.00
N ASP A 71 -14.61 9.98 -6.56
CA ASP A 71 -14.32 11.19 -7.35
C ASP A 71 -13.63 12.31 -6.55
N HIS A 72 -13.85 12.35 -5.23
CA HIS A 72 -13.30 13.38 -4.35
C HIS A 72 -11.99 12.97 -3.67
N LEU A 73 -11.46 11.78 -3.95
CA LEU A 73 -10.22 11.31 -3.36
C LEU A 73 -9.08 11.45 -4.37
N VAL A 74 -8.17 12.40 -4.13
CA VAL A 74 -6.97 12.55 -4.97
C VAL A 74 -5.86 11.67 -4.42
N PHE A 75 -5.32 10.80 -5.27
CA PHE A 75 -4.13 10.03 -4.93
C PHE A 75 -2.91 10.95 -4.91
N THR A 76 -2.39 11.23 -3.72
CA THR A 76 -1.10 11.91 -3.56
C THR A 76 -0.02 10.87 -3.30
N LYS A 77 0.99 10.82 -4.16
CA LYS A 77 2.15 9.96 -3.93
C LYS A 77 2.93 10.54 -2.75
N MET A 78 3.35 9.68 -1.80
CA MET A 78 4.34 10.10 -0.82
C MET A 78 5.56 10.68 -1.54
N ASP A 79 6.04 11.81 -1.04
CA ASP A 79 7.34 12.32 -1.46
C ASP A 79 8.43 11.42 -0.87
N ARG A 80 8.85 10.41 -1.64
CA ARG A 80 9.93 9.48 -1.26
C ARG A 80 11.31 10.07 -1.53
N THR A 81 11.47 11.38 -1.39
CA THR A 81 12.78 11.99 -1.41
C THR A 81 13.40 11.80 -0.02
N LEU A 82 14.15 10.71 0.17
CA LEU A 82 15.28 10.80 1.10
C LEU A 82 16.10 12.00 0.61
N PRO A 83 16.39 13.00 1.46
CA PRO A 83 17.11 14.18 1.02
C PRO A 83 18.44 13.74 0.43
N LEU A 84 18.69 14.08 -0.83
CA LEU A 84 19.98 13.84 -1.48
C LEU A 84 21.00 14.80 -0.85
N THR A 85 21.58 14.35 0.27
CA THR A 85 22.58 15.11 1.03
C THR A 85 23.81 15.39 0.17
N ALA A 86 24.56 16.43 0.53
CA ALA A 86 25.81 16.77 -0.15
C ALA A 86 26.80 15.59 -0.12
N ALA A 87 26.84 14.82 0.97
CA ALA A 87 27.66 13.61 1.09
C ALA A 87 27.33 12.56 0.02
N HIS A 88 26.03 12.33 -0.26
CA HIS A 88 25.63 11.41 -1.33
C HIS A 88 26.06 11.89 -2.71
N LYS A 89 26.04 13.20 -2.96
CA LYS A 89 26.51 13.77 -4.24
C LYS A 89 28.02 13.58 -4.41
N VAL A 90 28.80 13.84 -3.35
CA VAL A 90 30.25 13.64 -3.34
C VAL A 90 30.61 12.17 -3.57
N ALA A 91 29.96 11.23 -2.86
CA ALA A 91 30.22 9.80 -3.02
C ALA A 91 29.91 9.30 -4.45
N ARG A 92 28.84 9.81 -5.08
CA ARG A 92 28.52 9.50 -6.49
C ARG A 92 29.56 10.04 -7.47
N MET A 93 30.06 11.26 -7.22
CA MET A 93 31.11 11.87 -8.05
C MET A 93 32.43 11.12 -7.91
N GLN A 94 32.83 10.77 -6.69
CA GLN A 94 34.03 9.97 -6.43
C GLN A 94 33.95 8.60 -7.10
N TRP A 95 32.80 7.93 -7.03
CA TRP A 95 32.57 6.69 -7.75
C TRP A 95 32.71 6.87 -9.27
N ALA A 96 32.10 7.92 -9.83
CA ALA A 96 32.20 8.21 -11.27
C ALA A 96 33.65 8.49 -11.71
N GLU A 97 34.39 9.28 -10.94
CA GLU A 97 35.80 9.58 -11.20
C GLU A 97 36.68 8.33 -11.16
N GLU A 98 36.43 7.44 -10.20
CA GLU A 98 37.21 6.22 -10.02
C GLU A 98 36.92 5.17 -11.12
N TYR A 99 35.66 5.04 -11.54
CA TYR A 99 35.22 3.91 -12.36
C TYR A 99 34.81 4.25 -13.80
N ILE A 100 34.47 5.51 -14.12
CA ILE A 100 34.13 5.94 -15.49
C ILE A 100 35.34 6.57 -16.19
N LEU A 101 36.08 7.44 -15.48
CA LEU A 101 37.14 8.25 -16.09
C LEU A 101 38.52 7.56 -16.12
N LYS A 102 38.71 6.47 -15.37
CA LYS A 102 39.96 5.69 -15.34
C LYS A 102 39.70 4.21 -15.68
N PRO A 103 39.54 3.85 -16.97
CA PRO A 103 39.30 2.48 -17.38
C PRO A 103 40.59 1.66 -17.29
N GLY A 104 40.96 1.24 -16.08
CA GLY A 104 42.11 0.37 -15.81
C GLY A 104 41.92 -0.55 -14.61
N LYS A 105 40.78 -0.47 -13.92
CA LYS A 105 40.41 -1.36 -12.81
C LYS A 105 39.29 -2.28 -13.29
N LEU A 106 39.50 -3.60 -13.24
CA LEU A 106 38.46 -4.60 -13.44
C LEU A 106 37.40 -4.45 -12.34
N VAL A 107 36.28 -3.81 -12.67
CA VAL A 107 35.16 -3.68 -11.72
C VAL A 107 34.36 -4.98 -11.76
N VAL A 108 34.61 -5.85 -10.77
CA VAL A 108 33.65 -6.92 -10.46
C VAL A 108 32.41 -6.21 -9.89
N PHE A 109 31.40 -6.01 -10.72
CA PHE A 109 30.08 -5.57 -10.28
C PHE A 109 29.47 -6.64 -9.40
N ARG A 110 29.81 -6.64 -8.11
CA ARG A 110 28.98 -7.31 -7.12
C ARG A 110 27.72 -6.45 -7.01
N PHE A 111 26.72 -6.78 -7.83
CA PHE A 111 25.34 -6.40 -7.57
C PHE A 111 24.99 -6.95 -6.19
N CYS A 112 25.28 -6.18 -5.16
CA CYS A 112 24.70 -6.37 -3.86
C CYS A 112 23.27 -5.88 -4.00
N CYS A 113 22.42 -6.75 -4.55
CA CYS A 113 20.99 -6.68 -4.40
C CYS A 113 20.70 -6.68 -2.90
N TYR A 114 20.76 -5.51 -2.26
CA TYR A 114 20.00 -5.26 -1.05
C TYR A 114 18.54 -5.20 -1.48
N PHE A 115 18.00 -6.42 -1.62
CA PHE A 115 16.60 -6.73 -1.67
C PHE A 115 16.05 -6.37 -0.29
N VAL A 116 15.62 -5.12 -0.13
CA VAL A 116 14.87 -4.68 1.05
C VAL A 116 13.42 -5.12 0.81
N PHE A 117 13.04 -6.23 1.44
CA PHE A 117 11.64 -6.56 1.74
C PHE A 117 11.08 -5.57 2.76
#